data_AF-A0A8H6EK85-F1
#
_entry.id   AF-A0A8H6EK85-F1
#
_cell.length_a   1.000
_cell.length_b   1.000
_cell.length_c   1.000
_cell.angle_alpha   90.00
_cell.angle_beta   90.00
_cell.angle_gamma   90.00
#
_symmetry.space_group_name_H-M   'P 1'
#
loop_
_entity.id
_entity.type
_entity.pdbx_description
1 polymer ?
#
loop_
_entity_poly.entity_id
_entity_poly.type
_entity_poly.pdbx_seq_one_letter_code
_entity_poly.pdbx_strand_id
1 'polypeptide(L)'
;MEPSPLTQQARPEVFKQKIVELYEALFKDEDDPDKSEGFWKEFFLLRPNKATLQTILNQFSADDLLHLQIQTRQLFSRAVGCIKAGNHPADAHALDTITAFLAAVLSKKYTNPSSDIISILAGLDHVDAVFTDFVAALDVTIRTGRNLDIRRKAIEAALSVTSGAYQTSLLSYFTHRDLFPSLMKFIQDSDTTSLIFEPFTLLGLLVNYNKFEFQNPYRLRLDDFVNEGTIQKIIRSVGHTCTTSRAKYIAIQDDIPEVWSIGSTLSMIGLGAIAPGSKPATPALDPDAAKEMFSKLPGSEAAVLLATYDFAHANKLFCFNLVSIPVEKGVEHPLSAYLSYTSYILQHAHLSSRTGFYARTNLIVLRILIEDQVLCKKICSEESKMPVRLCRQRQPFLPLVRADRIFAAYMLDVAIDGINHNLRKRLDVDLYILCVGIILRIISHLSRSRTRLTYHWSELFRSLLALVRFLTTYTTDLKNLLNIEILLDDVVNLIALSLSAGEAFLPSPAAYDDLFYKLVETGEVLVKFRDNYNLGKRPKSSIDTLISVTTHYNQLLTDGSTGKRKHLTSVQVAGVIKQGYETLSIQAKEGLDGWERYREADEKTFLKKMARTAVADVKVLVSEI
;
A
#
# COMPACT_ATOMS: atom_id res chain seq x y z
N MET A 1 37.68 25.15 -61.75
CA MET A 1 37.17 25.40 -60.39
C MET A 1 36.05 24.42 -60.16
N GLU A 2 36.27 23.41 -59.34
CA GLU A 2 35.21 22.50 -58.90
C GLU A 2 34.17 23.31 -58.11
N PRO A 3 32.87 23.15 -58.37
CA PRO A 3 31.83 23.86 -57.62
C PRO A 3 31.84 23.39 -56.17
N SER A 4 31.82 24.36 -55.24
CA SER A 4 31.74 24.09 -53.80
C SER A 4 30.54 23.18 -53.49
N PRO A 5 30.71 22.11 -52.70
CA PRO A 5 29.64 21.13 -52.42
C PRO A 5 28.58 21.65 -51.43
N LEU A 6 28.71 22.90 -50.98
CA LEU A 6 27.81 23.52 -50.01
C LEU A 6 26.62 24.12 -50.74
N THR A 7 25.57 23.31 -50.91
CA THR A 7 24.23 23.80 -51.27
C THR A 7 23.59 24.46 -50.05
N GLN A 8 23.23 25.73 -50.19
CA GLN A 8 22.52 26.48 -49.16
C GLN A 8 21.10 25.91 -49.04
N GLN A 9 20.83 25.13 -47.99
CA GLN A 9 19.48 24.62 -47.74
C GLN A 9 18.55 25.79 -47.42
N ALA A 10 17.41 25.85 -48.12
CA ALA A 10 16.38 26.85 -47.86
C ALA A 10 15.90 26.74 -46.40
N ARG A 11 15.76 27.88 -45.73
CA ARG A 11 15.33 27.93 -44.33
C ARG A 11 13.89 27.42 -44.23
N PRO A 12 13.61 26.35 -43.48
CA PRO A 12 12.25 25.79 -43.40
C PRO A 12 11.28 26.80 -42.76
N GLU A 13 10.04 26.82 -43.24
CA GLU A 13 8.97 27.72 -42.76
C GLU A 13 8.58 27.45 -41.28
N VAL A 14 8.86 26.23 -40.79
CA VAL A 14 8.65 25.83 -39.39
C VAL A 14 9.95 25.22 -38.86
N PHE A 15 10.50 25.79 -37.78
CA PHE A 15 11.66 25.22 -37.08
C PHE A 15 11.24 23.97 -36.31
N LYS A 16 11.54 22.80 -36.86
CA LYS A 16 11.33 21.50 -36.22
C LYS A 16 12.64 20.96 -35.64
N GLN A 17 12.58 20.33 -34.48
CA GLN A 17 13.76 19.65 -33.93
C GLN A 17 14.14 18.48 -34.85
N LYS A 18 15.43 18.36 -35.18
CA LYS A 18 15.92 17.35 -36.13
C LYS A 18 15.51 15.92 -35.75
N ILE A 19 15.56 15.60 -34.46
CA ILE A 19 15.15 14.27 -33.97
C ILE A 19 13.68 13.96 -34.28
N VAL A 20 12.80 14.96 -34.33
CA VAL A 20 11.39 14.78 -34.67
C VAL A 20 11.21 14.49 -36.16
N GLU A 21 12.03 15.11 -37.03
CA GLU A 21 12.07 14.74 -38.45
C GLU A 21 12.49 13.29 -38.64
N LEU A 22 13.48 12.80 -37.86
CA LEU A 22 13.91 11.41 -37.91
C LEU A 22 12.82 10.45 -37.41
N TYR A 23 12.03 10.83 -36.40
CA TYR A 23 10.87 10.02 -35.97
C TYR A 23 9.82 9.90 -37.08
N GLU A 24 9.53 10.98 -37.79
CA GLU A 24 8.58 10.96 -38.90
C GLU A 24 9.11 10.18 -40.09
N ALA A 25 10.38 10.36 -40.44
CA ALA A 25 11.03 9.56 -41.49
C ALA A 25 11.08 8.07 -41.15
N LEU A 26 11.07 7.70 -39.86
CA LEU A 26 11.05 6.30 -39.44
C LEU A 26 9.64 5.69 -39.47
N PHE A 27 8.60 6.44 -39.08
CA PHE A 27 7.26 5.87 -38.86
C PHE A 27 6.19 6.32 -39.86
N LYS A 28 6.42 7.38 -40.65
CA LYS A 28 5.44 7.91 -41.61
C LYS A 28 5.87 7.75 -43.07
N ASP A 29 7.14 7.46 -43.31
CA ASP A 29 7.68 7.24 -44.65
C ASP A 29 7.77 5.73 -44.91
N GLU A 30 6.74 5.20 -45.59
CA GLU A 30 6.58 3.76 -45.86
C GLU A 30 7.46 3.26 -47.02
N ASP A 31 8.03 4.16 -47.82
CA ASP A 31 8.72 3.80 -49.07
C ASP A 31 10.13 3.24 -48.84
N ASP A 32 10.76 3.51 -47.69
CA ASP A 32 12.11 3.03 -47.35
C ASP A 32 12.18 2.48 -45.91
N PRO A 33 11.91 1.18 -45.70
CA PRO A 33 11.93 0.56 -44.38
C PRO A 33 13.36 0.35 -43.82
N ASP A 34 14.40 0.36 -44.66
CA ASP A 34 15.77 0.03 -44.28
C ASP A 34 16.67 1.28 -44.20
N LYS A 35 16.66 1.94 -43.03
CA LYS A 35 17.44 3.16 -42.83
C LYS A 35 18.94 2.89 -42.76
N SER A 36 19.74 3.76 -43.39
CA SER A 36 21.20 3.66 -43.44
C SER A 36 21.90 3.75 -42.07
N GLU A 37 23.15 3.30 -41.97
CA GLU A 37 23.98 3.46 -40.75
C GLU A 37 24.15 4.94 -40.34
N GLY A 38 24.22 5.85 -41.32
CA GLY A 38 24.30 7.29 -41.08
C GLY A 38 23.07 7.82 -40.35
N PHE A 39 21.88 7.34 -40.74
CA PHE A 39 20.61 7.69 -40.09
C PHE A 39 20.63 7.28 -38.62
N TRP A 40 20.97 6.03 -38.31
CA TRP A 40 20.97 5.54 -36.92
C TRP A 40 22.03 6.21 -36.05
N LYS A 41 23.20 6.51 -36.62
CA LYS A 41 24.25 7.25 -35.92
C LYS A 41 23.79 8.67 -35.56
N GLU A 42 23.12 9.37 -36.47
CA GLU A 42 22.53 10.69 -36.19
C GLU A 42 21.40 10.58 -35.17
N PHE A 43 20.52 9.58 -35.33
CA PHE A 43 19.36 9.33 -34.47
C PHE A 43 19.73 9.24 -32.99
N PHE A 44 20.74 8.43 -32.64
CA PHE A 44 21.17 8.28 -31.23
C PHE A 44 22.14 9.37 -30.77
N LEU A 45 22.72 10.16 -31.67
CA LEU A 45 23.54 11.32 -31.28
C LEU A 45 22.67 12.47 -30.77
N LEU A 46 21.47 12.64 -31.32
CA LEU A 46 20.53 13.70 -30.96
C LEU A 46 19.79 13.39 -29.65
N ARG A 47 19.52 14.43 -28.86
CA ARG A 47 18.75 14.30 -27.62
C ARG A 47 17.31 13.88 -27.94
N PRO A 48 16.80 12.78 -27.34
CA PRO A 48 15.46 12.29 -27.64
C PRO A 48 14.38 13.21 -27.08
N ASN A 49 13.26 13.27 -27.80
CA ASN A 49 12.04 13.94 -27.35
C ASN A 49 10.97 12.88 -27.08
N LYS A 50 10.98 12.35 -25.83
CA LYS A 50 10.12 11.24 -25.40
C LYS A 50 8.63 11.50 -25.65
N ALA A 51 8.14 12.68 -25.26
CA ALA A 51 6.75 13.07 -25.41
C ALA A 51 6.30 13.08 -26.89
N THR A 52 7.16 13.59 -27.79
CA THR A 52 6.85 13.62 -29.22
C THR A 52 6.87 12.22 -29.82
N LEU A 53 7.85 11.38 -29.45
CA LEU A 53 7.90 9.99 -29.89
C LEU A 53 6.66 9.20 -29.45
N GLN A 54 6.27 9.33 -28.17
CA GLN A 54 5.04 8.73 -27.66
C GLN A 54 3.79 9.24 -28.39
N THR A 55 3.72 10.55 -28.66
CA THR A 55 2.61 11.15 -29.41
C THR A 55 2.47 10.54 -30.80
N ILE A 56 3.59 10.37 -31.52
CA ILE A 56 3.62 9.72 -32.84
C ILE A 56 3.17 8.26 -32.72
N LEU A 57 3.77 7.49 -31.80
CA LEU A 57 3.45 6.07 -31.63
C LEU A 57 2.01 5.83 -31.16
N ASN A 58 1.42 6.77 -30.42
CA ASN A 58 0.03 6.69 -29.94
C ASN A 58 -1.00 6.94 -31.04
N GLN A 59 -0.61 7.49 -32.20
CA GLN A 59 -1.50 7.63 -33.36
C GLN A 59 -1.78 6.29 -34.05
N PHE A 60 -0.87 5.33 -33.93
CA PHE A 60 -1.00 4.00 -34.52
C PHE A 60 -1.83 3.07 -33.64
N SER A 61 -2.67 2.22 -34.24
CA SER A 61 -3.31 1.11 -33.55
C SER A 61 -2.32 -0.04 -33.28
N ALA A 62 -2.78 -1.09 -32.60
CA ALA A 62 -1.97 -2.30 -32.41
C ALA A 62 -1.65 -2.99 -33.75
N ASP A 63 -2.62 -3.00 -34.67
CA ASP A 63 -2.50 -3.62 -35.99
C ASP A 63 -1.57 -2.82 -36.91
N ASP A 64 -1.64 -1.49 -36.87
CA ASP A 64 -0.73 -0.62 -37.64
C ASP A 64 0.73 -0.85 -37.21
N LEU A 65 0.99 -1.02 -35.92
CA LEU A 65 2.35 -1.33 -35.44
C LEU A 65 2.84 -2.71 -35.89
N LEU A 66 1.95 -3.68 -36.10
CA LEU A 66 2.32 -4.98 -36.67
C LEU A 66 2.74 -4.83 -38.15
N HIS A 67 2.12 -3.92 -38.89
CA HIS A 67 2.55 -3.57 -40.24
C HIS A 67 3.91 -2.85 -40.25
N LEU A 68 4.21 -2.06 -39.21
CA LEU A 68 5.49 -1.37 -39.02
C LEU A 68 6.56 -2.20 -38.29
N GLN A 69 6.40 -3.52 -38.22
CA GLN A 69 7.28 -4.40 -37.44
C GLN A 69 8.76 -4.33 -37.84
N ILE A 70 9.08 -3.99 -39.09
CA ILE A 70 10.48 -3.87 -39.55
C ILE A 70 11.14 -2.67 -38.86
N GLN A 71 10.50 -1.50 -38.93
CA GLN A 71 10.98 -0.25 -38.37
C GLN A 71 11.07 -0.32 -36.84
N THR A 72 10.06 -0.92 -36.19
CA THR A 72 10.04 -1.08 -34.73
C THR A 72 11.14 -2.02 -34.24
N ARG A 73 11.39 -3.14 -34.95
CA ARG A 73 12.50 -4.06 -34.65
C ARG A 73 13.86 -3.40 -34.83
N GLN A 74 14.04 -2.65 -35.91
CA GLN A 74 15.29 -1.91 -36.15
C GLN A 74 15.55 -0.89 -35.04
N LEU A 75 14.55 -0.09 -34.68
CA LEU A 75 14.67 0.87 -33.58
C LEU A 75 15.08 0.18 -32.28
N PHE A 76 14.39 -0.91 -31.93
CA PHE A 76 14.67 -1.65 -30.70
C PHE A 76 16.07 -2.26 -30.71
N SER A 77 16.43 -3.02 -31.75
CA SER A 77 17.73 -3.69 -31.87
C SER A 77 18.90 -2.70 -31.89
N ARG A 78 18.78 -1.59 -32.63
CA ARG A 78 19.83 -0.55 -32.69
C ARG A 78 20.01 0.14 -31.35
N ALA A 79 18.92 0.45 -30.67
CA ALA A 79 19.00 1.04 -29.33
C ALA A 79 19.62 0.08 -28.31
N VAL A 80 19.29 -1.23 -28.35
CA VAL A 80 19.98 -2.26 -27.54
C VAL A 80 21.49 -2.29 -27.83
N GLY A 81 21.88 -2.20 -29.09
CA GLY A 81 23.28 -2.10 -29.51
C GLY A 81 24.00 -0.88 -28.91
N CYS A 82 23.36 0.29 -28.94
CA CYS A 82 23.91 1.52 -28.34
C CYS A 82 24.06 1.40 -26.81
N ILE A 83 23.10 0.80 -26.11
CA ILE A 83 23.17 0.56 -24.66
C ILE A 83 24.35 -0.36 -24.34
N LYS A 84 24.48 -1.47 -25.08
CA LYS A 84 25.55 -2.45 -24.91
C LYS A 84 26.94 -1.84 -25.18
N ALA A 85 27.04 -0.92 -26.13
CA ALA A 85 28.28 -0.22 -26.43
C ALA A 85 28.71 0.77 -25.32
N GLY A 86 27.76 1.33 -24.56
CA GLY A 86 28.06 2.20 -23.40
C GLY A 86 28.70 3.55 -23.75
N ASN A 87 28.60 3.99 -25.00
CA ASN A 87 29.24 5.21 -25.50
C ASN A 87 28.33 6.44 -25.32
N HIS A 88 28.83 7.46 -24.62
CA HIS A 88 28.13 8.74 -24.45
C HIS A 88 28.10 9.56 -25.75
N PRO A 89 26.99 10.24 -26.10
CA PRO A 89 25.69 10.29 -25.40
C PRO A 89 24.69 9.20 -25.87
N ALA A 90 25.08 8.40 -26.86
CA ALA A 90 24.18 7.50 -27.59
C ALA A 90 23.50 6.45 -26.71
N ASP A 91 24.19 5.92 -25.72
CA ASP A 91 23.62 4.94 -24.78
C ASP A 91 22.50 5.54 -23.91
N ALA A 92 22.69 6.77 -23.38
CA ALA A 92 21.67 7.48 -22.60
C ALA A 92 20.45 7.82 -23.46
N HIS A 93 20.69 8.30 -24.68
CA HIS A 93 19.62 8.62 -25.62
C HIS A 93 18.87 7.37 -26.08
N ALA A 94 19.56 6.23 -26.24
CA ALA A 94 18.94 4.95 -26.55
C ALA A 94 18.04 4.45 -25.42
N LEU A 95 18.45 4.57 -24.15
CA LEU A 95 17.60 4.21 -23.00
C LEU A 95 16.33 5.06 -22.92
N ASP A 96 16.46 6.38 -23.08
CA ASP A 96 15.29 7.29 -23.10
C ASP A 96 14.35 6.95 -24.26
N THR A 97 14.91 6.65 -25.44
CA THR A 97 14.13 6.27 -26.62
C THR A 97 13.41 4.95 -26.43
N ILE A 98 14.11 3.90 -25.96
CA ILE A 98 13.49 2.60 -25.67
C ILE A 98 12.41 2.73 -24.60
N THR A 99 12.63 3.53 -23.56
CA THR A 99 11.63 3.74 -22.49
C THR A 99 10.36 4.35 -23.06
N ALA A 100 10.47 5.44 -23.84
CA ALA A 100 9.33 6.07 -24.49
C ALA A 100 8.63 5.14 -25.50
N PHE A 101 9.41 4.42 -26.29
CA PHE A 101 8.91 3.44 -27.27
C PHE A 101 8.15 2.30 -26.60
N LEU A 102 8.74 1.64 -25.60
CA LEU A 102 8.12 0.54 -24.87
C LEU A 102 6.86 1.00 -24.11
N ALA A 103 6.88 2.19 -23.51
CA ALA A 103 5.72 2.75 -22.83
C ALA A 103 4.52 2.90 -23.79
N ALA A 104 4.76 3.41 -25.00
CA ALA A 104 3.72 3.56 -26.01
C ALA A 104 3.27 2.21 -26.57
N VAL A 105 4.21 1.37 -27.02
CA VAL A 105 3.92 0.08 -27.68
C VAL A 105 3.23 -0.90 -26.73
N LEU A 106 3.71 -1.05 -25.49
CA LEU A 106 3.18 -2.03 -24.54
C LEU A 106 1.91 -1.56 -23.81
N SER A 107 1.47 -0.32 -24.03
CA SER A 107 0.19 0.19 -23.54
C SER A 107 -1.00 -0.25 -24.42
N LYS A 108 -0.73 -0.67 -25.66
CA LYS A 108 -1.77 -1.03 -26.63
C LYS A 108 -2.41 -2.38 -26.32
N LYS A 109 -3.62 -2.56 -26.82
CA LYS A 109 -4.37 -3.82 -26.73
C LYS A 109 -4.16 -4.64 -27.99
N TYR A 110 -3.38 -5.71 -27.87
CA TYR A 110 -3.11 -6.65 -28.94
C TYR A 110 -4.08 -7.83 -28.92
N THR A 111 -4.35 -8.42 -30.08
CA THR A 111 -5.21 -9.62 -30.21
C THR A 111 -4.54 -10.82 -29.56
N ASN A 112 -3.24 -11.01 -29.80
CA ASN A 112 -2.42 -12.05 -29.19
C ASN A 112 -1.22 -11.40 -28.48
N PRO A 113 -1.38 -10.89 -27.24
CA PRO A 113 -0.38 -10.06 -26.58
C PRO A 113 1.05 -10.61 -26.57
N SER A 114 1.23 -11.92 -26.37
CA SER A 114 2.56 -12.52 -26.37
C SER A 114 3.19 -12.50 -27.77
N SER A 115 2.53 -13.06 -28.80
CA SER A 115 3.11 -13.18 -30.14
C SER A 115 3.24 -11.84 -30.85
N ASP A 116 2.25 -10.95 -30.69
CA ASP A 116 2.18 -9.68 -31.40
C ASP A 116 3.26 -8.72 -30.88
N ILE A 117 3.43 -8.64 -29.56
CA ILE A 117 4.49 -7.83 -28.94
C ILE A 117 5.88 -8.38 -29.31
N ILE A 118 6.06 -9.72 -29.28
CA ILE A 118 7.33 -10.33 -29.74
C ILE A 118 7.60 -9.97 -31.20
N SER A 119 6.58 -10.04 -32.05
CA SER A 119 6.69 -9.69 -33.47
C SER A 119 7.08 -8.22 -33.65
N ILE A 120 6.60 -7.29 -32.84
CA ILE A 120 6.96 -5.87 -32.95
C ILE A 120 8.38 -5.58 -32.46
N LEU A 121 8.84 -6.28 -31.41
CA LEU A 121 10.09 -5.95 -30.72
C LEU A 121 11.31 -6.69 -31.29
N ALA A 122 11.16 -7.98 -31.58
CA ALA A 122 12.30 -8.84 -31.91
C ALA A 122 12.07 -9.75 -33.13
N GLY A 123 10.82 -10.06 -33.45
CA GLY A 123 10.48 -11.16 -34.36
C GLY A 123 10.51 -12.51 -33.63
N LEU A 124 9.61 -13.42 -34.04
CA LEU A 124 9.43 -14.71 -33.38
C LEU A 124 10.70 -15.58 -33.41
N ASP A 125 11.47 -15.51 -34.48
CA ASP A 125 12.67 -16.34 -34.68
C ASP A 125 13.92 -15.83 -33.94
N HIS A 126 13.92 -14.56 -33.52
CA HIS A 126 15.09 -13.90 -32.93
C HIS A 126 14.87 -13.40 -31.50
N VAL A 127 13.68 -13.65 -30.94
CA VAL A 127 13.29 -13.16 -29.60
C VAL A 127 14.29 -13.55 -28.52
N ASP A 128 14.76 -14.80 -28.51
CA ASP A 128 15.70 -15.28 -27.50
C ASP A 128 17.01 -14.50 -27.52
N ALA A 129 17.58 -14.30 -28.71
CA ALA A 129 18.83 -13.55 -28.86
C ALA A 129 18.65 -12.08 -28.47
N VAL A 130 17.63 -11.42 -29.01
CA VAL A 130 17.39 -9.98 -28.81
C VAL A 130 17.06 -9.66 -27.36
N PHE A 131 16.15 -10.42 -26.72
CA PHE A 131 15.78 -10.15 -25.32
C PHE A 131 16.86 -10.57 -24.33
N THR A 132 17.61 -11.65 -24.60
CA THR A 132 18.77 -12.00 -23.76
C THR A 132 19.82 -10.88 -23.80
N ASP A 133 20.12 -10.35 -24.98
CA ASP A 133 21.04 -9.22 -25.13
C ASP A 133 20.51 -7.95 -24.47
N PHE A 134 19.21 -7.65 -24.61
CA PHE A 134 18.59 -6.49 -23.97
C PHE A 134 18.67 -6.56 -22.44
N VAL A 135 18.25 -7.68 -21.83
CA VAL A 135 18.28 -7.83 -20.38
C VAL A 135 19.72 -7.84 -19.85
N ALA A 136 20.66 -8.43 -20.59
CA ALA A 136 22.08 -8.37 -20.25
C ALA A 136 22.65 -6.95 -20.33
N ALA A 137 22.27 -6.17 -21.34
CA ALA A 137 22.68 -4.78 -21.48
C ALA A 137 22.12 -3.91 -20.34
N LEU A 138 20.86 -4.12 -19.94
CA LEU A 138 20.28 -3.47 -18.77
C LEU A 138 21.00 -3.87 -17.48
N ASP A 139 21.23 -5.17 -17.25
CA ASP A 139 21.94 -5.68 -16.07
C ASP A 139 23.31 -5.01 -15.88
N VAL A 140 24.13 -5.01 -16.94
CA VAL A 140 25.46 -4.38 -16.93
C VAL A 140 25.34 -2.87 -16.71
N THR A 141 24.42 -2.21 -17.41
CA THR A 141 24.25 -0.76 -17.28
C THR A 141 23.82 -0.37 -15.88
N ILE A 142 22.87 -1.08 -15.26
CA ILE A 142 22.43 -0.85 -13.87
C ILE A 142 23.56 -1.10 -12.88
N ARG A 143 24.42 -2.10 -13.12
CA ARG A 143 25.49 -2.48 -12.18
C ARG A 143 26.73 -1.59 -12.24
N THR A 144 27.13 -1.18 -13.45
CA THR A 144 28.43 -0.53 -13.68
C THR A 144 28.36 0.65 -14.65
N GLY A 145 27.17 1.17 -14.95
CA GLY A 145 27.02 2.39 -15.73
C GLY A 145 27.82 3.55 -15.14
N ARG A 146 28.36 4.42 -16.02
CA ARG A 146 29.33 5.48 -15.68
C ARG A 146 28.89 6.47 -14.59
N ASN A 147 27.59 6.64 -14.36
CA ASN A 147 27.02 7.51 -13.35
C ASN A 147 25.63 7.01 -12.90
N LEU A 148 25.06 7.57 -11.84
CA LEU A 148 23.73 7.18 -11.36
C LEU A 148 22.60 7.50 -12.36
N ASP A 149 22.76 8.52 -13.20
CA ASP A 149 21.76 8.92 -14.19
C ASP A 149 21.55 7.85 -15.28
N ILE A 150 22.61 7.35 -15.91
CA ILE A 150 22.50 6.27 -16.92
C ILE A 150 21.96 4.98 -16.29
N ARG A 151 22.36 4.68 -15.05
CA ARG A 151 21.89 3.50 -14.30
C ARG A 151 20.39 3.61 -14.02
N ARG A 152 19.92 4.80 -13.64
CA ARG A 152 18.51 5.10 -13.44
C ARG A 152 17.71 4.95 -14.73
N LYS A 153 18.17 5.51 -15.85
CA LYS A 153 17.52 5.34 -17.18
C LYS A 153 17.39 3.87 -17.57
N ALA A 154 18.35 3.01 -17.19
CA ALA A 154 18.25 1.57 -17.40
C ALA A 154 17.20 0.91 -16.50
N ILE A 155 17.04 1.38 -15.26
CA ILE A 155 15.94 0.95 -14.37
C ILE A 155 14.58 1.39 -14.94
N GLU A 156 14.45 2.61 -15.45
CA GLU A 156 13.23 3.13 -16.10
C GLU A 156 12.85 2.27 -17.32
N ALA A 157 13.83 1.93 -18.17
CA ALA A 157 13.61 1.02 -19.29
C ALA A 157 13.15 -0.38 -18.83
N ALA A 158 13.77 -0.92 -17.77
CA ALA A 158 13.38 -2.19 -17.17
C ALA A 158 11.95 -2.15 -16.57
N LEU A 159 11.57 -1.04 -15.92
CA LEU A 159 10.22 -0.81 -15.42
C LEU A 159 9.20 -0.75 -16.56
N SER A 160 9.55 -0.10 -17.67
CA SER A 160 8.68 0.02 -18.84
C SER A 160 8.34 -1.35 -19.43
N VAL A 161 9.33 -2.23 -19.63
CA VAL A 161 9.06 -3.58 -20.15
C VAL A 161 8.38 -4.47 -19.11
N THR A 162 8.80 -4.41 -17.84
CA THR A 162 8.24 -5.27 -16.78
C THR A 162 6.77 -4.96 -16.52
N SER A 163 6.40 -3.68 -16.48
CA SER A 163 5.00 -3.28 -16.32
C SER A 163 4.21 -3.48 -17.62
N GLY A 164 4.76 -3.05 -18.76
CA GLY A 164 4.15 -3.14 -20.08
C GLY A 164 3.78 -4.56 -20.50
N ALA A 165 4.74 -5.47 -20.41
CA ALA A 165 4.66 -6.83 -20.91
C ALA A 165 4.37 -7.88 -19.82
N TYR A 166 3.89 -7.48 -18.64
CA TYR A 166 3.80 -8.32 -17.43
C TYR A 166 3.09 -9.68 -17.61
N GLN A 167 2.12 -9.75 -18.52
CA GLN A 167 1.32 -10.96 -18.79
C GLN A 167 1.85 -11.79 -19.97
N THR A 168 3.01 -11.42 -20.54
CA THR A 168 3.62 -12.10 -21.68
C THR A 168 4.77 -12.99 -21.26
N SER A 169 5.25 -13.83 -22.18
CA SER A 169 6.46 -14.64 -21.96
C SER A 169 7.74 -13.82 -21.86
N LEU A 170 7.75 -12.53 -22.25
CA LEU A 170 8.97 -11.70 -22.26
C LEU A 170 9.58 -11.48 -20.86
N LEU A 171 8.78 -11.58 -19.79
CA LEU A 171 9.31 -11.46 -18.44
C LEU A 171 10.11 -12.69 -17.99
N SER A 172 10.02 -13.84 -18.68
CA SER A 172 10.85 -15.00 -18.35
C SER A 172 12.34 -14.70 -18.51
N TYR A 173 12.75 -13.87 -19.48
CA TYR A 173 14.14 -13.45 -19.66
C TYR A 173 14.68 -12.69 -18.43
N PHE A 174 13.83 -11.91 -17.76
CA PHE A 174 14.17 -11.26 -16.50
C PHE A 174 14.28 -12.26 -15.33
N THR A 175 13.65 -13.43 -15.40
CA THR A 175 13.86 -14.49 -14.41
C THR A 175 15.11 -15.32 -14.68
N HIS A 176 15.48 -15.50 -15.94
CA HIS A 176 16.71 -16.21 -16.34
C HIS A 176 17.97 -15.40 -16.04
N ARG A 177 17.90 -14.06 -16.17
CA ARG A 177 18.99 -13.15 -15.82
C ARG A 177 18.65 -12.41 -14.53
N ASP A 178 19.34 -12.78 -13.45
CA ASP A 178 19.13 -12.20 -12.13
C ASP A 178 19.59 -10.74 -12.05
N LEU A 179 18.63 -9.81 -12.03
CA LEU A 179 18.89 -8.37 -11.84
C LEU A 179 19.08 -7.97 -10.38
N PHE A 180 18.80 -8.85 -9.41
CA PHE A 180 18.82 -8.51 -7.99
C PHE A 180 20.16 -7.90 -7.55
N PRO A 181 21.34 -8.46 -7.89
CA PRO A 181 22.61 -7.88 -7.49
C PRO A 181 22.82 -6.46 -8.04
N SER A 182 22.35 -6.19 -9.25
CA SER A 182 22.48 -4.89 -9.91
C SER A 182 21.58 -3.84 -9.27
N LEU A 183 20.34 -4.21 -8.95
CA LEU A 183 19.41 -3.35 -8.22
C LEU A 183 19.93 -3.03 -6.81
N MET A 184 20.39 -4.04 -6.06
CA MET A 184 20.95 -3.82 -4.72
C MET A 184 22.19 -2.94 -4.76
N LYS A 185 23.08 -3.15 -5.74
CA LYS A 185 24.26 -2.28 -5.92
C LYS A 185 23.86 -0.84 -6.22
N PHE A 186 22.86 -0.60 -7.07
CA PHE A 186 22.36 0.75 -7.34
C PHE A 186 21.81 1.42 -6.07
N ILE A 187 21.04 0.70 -5.27
CA ILE A 187 20.50 1.20 -3.99
C ILE A 187 21.63 1.50 -3.01
N GLN A 188 22.64 0.63 -2.93
CA GLN A 188 23.81 0.81 -2.07
C GLN A 188 24.60 2.06 -2.46
N ASP A 189 24.82 2.29 -3.76
CA ASP A 189 25.57 3.43 -4.29
C ASP A 189 24.76 4.74 -4.27
N SER A 190 23.45 4.68 -4.03
CA SER A 190 22.57 5.86 -4.01
C SER A 190 22.53 6.52 -2.63
N ASP A 191 22.84 7.80 -2.56
CA ASP A 191 22.71 8.60 -1.33
C ASP A 191 21.35 9.33 -1.23
N THR A 192 20.62 9.40 -2.34
CA THR A 192 19.32 10.06 -2.41
C THR A 192 18.18 9.06 -2.27
N THR A 193 17.33 9.26 -1.26
CA THR A 193 16.20 8.38 -0.93
C THR A 193 15.16 8.24 -2.04
N SER A 194 14.93 9.28 -2.85
CA SER A 194 13.97 9.25 -3.96
C SER A 194 14.41 8.34 -5.11
N LEU A 195 15.72 8.19 -5.35
CA LEU A 195 16.24 7.33 -6.42
C LEU A 195 16.04 5.83 -6.13
N ILE A 196 15.78 5.46 -4.88
CA ILE A 196 15.59 4.07 -4.46
C ILE A 196 14.17 3.55 -4.78
N PHE A 197 13.22 4.45 -4.99
CA PHE A 197 11.81 4.10 -5.24
C PHE A 197 11.65 3.22 -6.49
N GLU A 198 12.23 3.62 -7.63
CA GLU A 198 12.14 2.92 -8.91
C GLU A 198 12.74 1.49 -8.87
N PRO A 199 14.00 1.28 -8.45
CA PRO A 199 14.60 -0.06 -8.39
C PRO A 199 13.89 -0.99 -7.40
N PHE A 200 13.38 -0.45 -6.27
CA PHE A 200 12.64 -1.26 -5.31
C PHE A 200 11.26 -1.66 -5.84
N THR A 201 10.58 -0.75 -6.54
CA THR A 201 9.30 -1.04 -7.20
C THR A 201 9.47 -2.08 -8.31
N LEU A 202 10.55 -1.96 -9.11
CA LEU A 202 10.90 -2.96 -10.14
C LEU A 202 11.08 -4.35 -9.51
N LEU A 203 11.82 -4.44 -8.41
CA LEU A 203 12.00 -5.69 -7.69
C LEU A 203 10.67 -6.29 -7.23
N GLY A 204 9.76 -5.46 -6.69
CA GLY A 204 8.41 -5.91 -6.33
C GLY A 204 7.63 -6.51 -7.49
N LEU A 205 7.69 -5.91 -8.68
CA LEU A 205 7.03 -6.49 -9.87
C LEU A 205 7.66 -7.83 -10.27
N LEU A 206 9.00 -7.91 -10.28
CA LEU A 206 9.74 -9.12 -10.64
C LEU A 206 9.47 -10.27 -9.67
N VAL A 207 9.35 -10.00 -8.37
CA VAL A 207 9.00 -11.00 -7.34
C VAL A 207 7.58 -11.54 -7.53
N ASN A 208 6.64 -10.71 -8.02
CA ASN A 208 5.26 -11.12 -8.21
C ASN A 208 5.00 -11.80 -9.56
N TYR A 209 5.90 -11.68 -10.53
CA TYR A 209 5.75 -12.35 -11.82
C TYR A 209 5.65 -13.86 -11.63
N ASN A 210 4.49 -14.43 -11.99
CA ASN A 210 4.18 -15.86 -11.89
C ASN A 210 4.52 -16.49 -10.52
N LYS A 211 4.39 -15.68 -9.46
CA LYS A 211 4.77 -16.03 -8.08
C LYS A 211 4.11 -17.29 -7.54
N PHE A 212 2.94 -17.66 -8.05
CA PHE A 212 2.16 -18.82 -7.59
C PHE A 212 2.12 -19.96 -8.60
N GLU A 213 2.92 -19.85 -9.66
CA GLU A 213 2.99 -20.76 -10.78
C GLU A 213 4.32 -21.52 -10.78
N PHE A 214 5.41 -20.88 -10.35
CA PHE A 214 6.72 -21.51 -10.14
C PHE A 214 7.52 -20.84 -9.02
N GLN A 215 8.67 -21.42 -8.67
CA GLN A 215 9.58 -20.86 -7.69
C GLN A 215 10.35 -19.66 -8.26
N ASN A 216 9.87 -18.45 -7.97
CA ASN A 216 10.48 -17.23 -8.46
C ASN A 216 11.86 -16.97 -7.80
N PRO A 217 12.94 -16.78 -8.57
CA PRO A 217 14.30 -16.61 -8.02
C PRO A 217 14.46 -15.33 -7.18
N TYR A 218 13.74 -14.25 -7.52
CA TYR A 218 13.79 -12.99 -6.76
C TYR A 218 13.20 -13.13 -5.36
N ARG A 219 12.23 -14.04 -5.18
CA ARG A 219 11.69 -14.36 -3.86
C ARG A 219 12.76 -15.00 -2.96
N LEU A 220 13.54 -15.94 -3.49
CA LEU A 220 14.65 -16.56 -2.76
C LEU A 220 15.71 -15.51 -2.40
N ARG A 221 16.01 -14.59 -3.32
CA ARG A 221 16.92 -13.47 -3.06
C ARG A 221 16.44 -12.57 -1.93
N LEU A 222 15.15 -12.29 -1.83
CA LEU A 222 14.60 -11.50 -0.71
C LEU A 222 14.79 -12.22 0.64
N ASP A 223 14.54 -13.52 0.69
CA ASP A 223 14.68 -14.34 1.89
C ASP A 223 16.14 -14.35 2.40
N ASP A 224 17.09 -14.58 1.48
CA ASP A 224 18.53 -14.70 1.79
C ASP A 224 19.27 -13.35 1.96
N PHE A 225 18.59 -12.21 1.78
CA PHE A 225 19.27 -10.91 1.78
C PHE A 225 19.59 -10.41 3.20
N VAL A 226 20.87 -10.14 3.46
CA VAL A 226 21.38 -9.79 4.81
C VAL A 226 22.08 -8.43 4.90
N ASN A 227 22.16 -7.64 3.82
CA ASN A 227 22.84 -6.34 3.85
C ASN A 227 21.96 -5.28 4.55
N GLU A 228 22.17 -5.11 5.86
CA GLU A 228 21.40 -4.18 6.70
C GLU A 228 21.43 -2.73 6.20
N GLY A 229 22.59 -2.23 5.76
CA GLY A 229 22.70 -0.85 5.27
C GLY A 229 21.81 -0.59 4.06
N THR A 230 21.74 -1.55 3.13
CA THR A 230 20.87 -1.48 1.95
C THR A 230 19.40 -1.63 2.35
N ILE A 231 19.07 -2.55 3.26
CA ILE A 231 17.73 -2.72 3.82
C ILE A 231 17.23 -1.40 4.45
N GLN A 232 18.06 -0.75 5.27
CA GLN A 232 17.70 0.51 5.91
C GLN A 232 17.50 1.64 4.89
N LYS A 233 18.31 1.72 3.83
CA LYS A 233 18.11 2.66 2.72
C LYS A 233 16.74 2.44 2.02
N ILE A 234 16.37 1.18 1.77
CA ILE A 234 15.05 0.82 1.22
C ILE A 234 13.92 1.25 2.16
N ILE A 235 14.03 0.93 3.45
CA ILE A 235 13.03 1.28 4.47
C ILE A 235 12.83 2.80 4.55
N ARG A 236 13.92 3.59 4.53
CA ARG A 236 13.84 5.06 4.48
C ARG A 236 13.13 5.55 3.21
N SER A 237 13.36 4.90 2.06
CA SER A 237 12.68 5.20 0.80
C SER A 237 11.17 4.93 0.85
N VAL A 238 10.78 3.81 1.43
CA VAL A 238 9.36 3.49 1.69
C VAL A 238 8.74 4.53 2.61
N GLY A 239 9.41 4.87 3.73
CA GLY A 239 8.97 5.90 4.67
C GLY A 239 8.75 7.26 4.00
N HIS A 240 9.73 7.73 3.22
CA HIS A 240 9.63 8.98 2.46
C HIS A 240 8.48 8.97 1.45
N THR A 241 8.28 7.85 0.76
CA THR A 241 7.16 7.68 -0.19
C THR A 241 5.82 7.75 0.54
N CYS A 242 5.68 7.09 1.70
CA CYS A 242 4.48 7.17 2.55
C CYS A 242 4.20 8.61 3.02
N THR A 243 5.24 9.34 3.48
CA THR A 243 5.11 10.74 3.89
C THR A 243 4.62 11.63 2.74
N THR A 244 5.21 11.48 1.55
CA THR A 244 4.85 12.24 0.36
C THR A 244 3.44 11.89 -0.13
N SER A 245 3.09 10.60 -0.13
CA SER A 245 1.75 10.13 -0.53
C SER A 245 0.67 10.63 0.42
N ARG A 246 0.93 10.61 1.74
CA ARG A 246 0.05 11.18 2.76
C ARG A 246 -0.14 12.69 2.55
N ALA A 247 0.91 13.42 2.20
CA ALA A 247 0.82 14.85 1.96
C ALA A 247 -0.20 15.20 0.87
N LYS A 248 -0.41 14.31 -0.13
CA LYS A 248 -1.47 14.48 -1.14
C LYS A 248 -2.88 14.41 -0.55
N TYR A 249 -3.12 13.56 0.44
CA TYR A 249 -4.40 13.53 1.16
C TYR A 249 -4.60 14.79 1.99
N ILE A 250 -3.55 15.23 2.71
CA ILE A 250 -3.59 16.45 3.55
C ILE A 250 -3.82 17.69 2.68
N ALA A 251 -3.26 17.73 1.47
CA ALA A 251 -3.46 18.83 0.54
C ALA A 251 -4.93 18.98 0.08
N ILE A 252 -5.71 17.89 0.06
CA ILE A 252 -7.15 17.94 -0.22
C ILE A 252 -7.90 18.42 1.02
N GLN A 253 -7.55 17.91 2.21
CA GLN A 253 -8.20 18.29 3.46
C GLN A 253 -7.21 18.16 4.63
N ASP A 254 -6.80 19.29 5.21
CA ASP A 254 -6.00 19.28 6.43
C ASP A 254 -6.89 18.87 7.61
N ASP A 255 -6.47 17.80 8.27
CA ASP A 255 -7.21 17.10 9.31
C ASP A 255 -6.61 17.27 10.72
N ILE A 256 -5.64 18.19 10.89
CA ILE A 256 -5.28 18.67 12.23
C ILE A 256 -6.36 19.67 12.68
N PRO A 257 -7.01 19.44 13.84
CA PRO A 257 -7.89 20.45 14.42
C PRO A 257 -7.10 21.74 14.66
N GLU A 258 -7.61 22.86 14.14
CA GLU A 258 -6.98 24.17 14.35
C GLU A 258 -6.69 24.35 15.84
N VAL A 259 -5.42 24.65 16.15
CA VAL A 259 -5.03 24.99 17.51
C VAL A 259 -5.85 26.23 17.88
N TRP A 260 -6.59 26.15 18.98
CA TRP A 260 -7.14 27.34 19.65
C TRP A 260 -6.00 28.33 19.88
N SER A 261 -5.84 29.27 18.96
CA SER A 261 -5.01 30.45 19.15
C SER A 261 -5.95 31.58 19.51
N ILE A 262 -5.55 32.43 20.45
CA ILE A 262 -6.34 33.62 20.86
C ILE A 262 -6.65 34.52 19.65
N GLY A 263 -5.90 34.39 18.54
CA GLY A 263 -6.17 35.06 17.28
C GLY A 263 -7.40 34.55 16.52
N SER A 264 -7.75 33.25 16.60
CA SER A 264 -8.91 32.70 15.87
C SER A 264 -10.24 33.01 16.55
N THR A 265 -10.26 33.19 17.88
CA THR A 265 -11.43 33.71 18.60
C THR A 265 -11.63 35.21 18.36
N LEU A 266 -10.55 35.98 18.19
CA LEU A 266 -10.64 37.42 17.84
C LEU A 266 -11.11 37.65 16.40
N SER A 267 -10.75 36.77 15.45
CA SER A 267 -11.31 36.85 14.09
C SER A 267 -12.77 36.42 14.04
N MET A 268 -13.17 35.40 14.82
CA MET A 268 -14.57 34.94 14.92
C MET A 268 -15.49 35.96 15.61
N ILE A 269 -14.95 36.85 16.44
CA ILE A 269 -15.66 37.98 17.09
C ILE A 269 -15.57 39.29 16.27
N GLY A 270 -15.00 39.26 15.06
CA GLY A 270 -14.98 40.42 14.16
C GLY A 270 -13.98 41.53 14.54
N LEU A 271 -13.03 41.24 15.43
CA LEU A 271 -11.95 42.16 15.85
C LEU A 271 -10.60 41.82 15.19
N GLY A 272 -10.57 40.91 14.23
CA GLY A 272 -9.36 40.36 13.60
C GLY A 272 -8.60 41.28 12.63
N ALA A 273 -8.97 42.56 12.48
CA ALA A 273 -8.38 43.43 11.46
C ALA A 273 -6.93 43.89 11.74
N ILE A 274 -6.29 43.48 12.85
CA ILE A 274 -4.98 44.02 13.26
C ILE A 274 -3.98 42.96 13.76
N ALA A 275 -4.21 41.66 13.52
CA ALA A 275 -3.25 40.62 13.88
C ALA A 275 -2.32 40.27 12.69
N PRO A 276 -1.00 40.53 12.77
CA PRO A 276 -0.06 40.10 11.73
C PRO A 276 0.17 38.59 11.88
N GLY A 277 -0.32 37.80 10.91
CA GLY A 277 -0.01 36.37 10.82
C GLY A 277 -1.19 35.41 10.62
N SER A 278 -2.41 35.88 10.34
CA SER A 278 -3.50 34.97 9.97
C SER A 278 -3.16 34.25 8.65
N LYS A 279 -2.84 32.95 8.72
CA LYS A 279 -2.85 32.10 7.52
C LYS A 279 -4.25 32.18 6.91
N PRO A 280 -4.38 32.37 5.59
CA PRO A 280 -5.70 32.35 4.95
C PRO A 280 -6.37 31.01 5.24
N ALA A 281 -7.59 31.04 5.77
CA ALA A 281 -8.40 29.85 5.97
C ALA A 281 -8.56 29.18 4.61
N THR A 282 -8.09 27.93 4.48
CA THR A 282 -8.27 27.14 3.27
C THR A 282 -9.78 27.07 3.00
N PRO A 283 -10.28 27.55 1.84
CA PRO A 283 -11.70 27.48 1.54
C PRO A 283 -12.18 26.03 1.67
N ALA A 284 -13.27 25.81 2.40
CA ALA A 284 -13.87 24.48 2.51
C ALA A 284 -14.26 24.01 1.10
N LEU A 285 -13.56 22.99 0.60
CA LEU A 285 -13.84 22.35 -0.67
C LEU A 285 -15.25 21.77 -0.66
N ASP A 286 -15.94 21.86 -1.80
CA ASP A 286 -17.21 21.18 -2.01
C ASP A 286 -17.06 19.66 -1.74
N PRO A 287 -17.95 19.01 -0.96
CA PRO A 287 -17.80 17.61 -0.59
C PRO A 287 -17.71 16.64 -1.77
N ASP A 288 -18.42 16.90 -2.86
CA ASP A 288 -18.40 16.05 -4.04
C ASP A 288 -17.08 16.23 -4.83
N ALA A 289 -16.60 17.47 -4.96
CA ALA A 289 -15.28 17.74 -5.51
C ALA A 289 -14.16 17.07 -4.69
N ALA A 290 -14.20 17.19 -3.35
CA ALA A 290 -13.24 16.53 -2.47
C ALA A 290 -13.26 15.00 -2.63
N LYS A 291 -14.46 14.40 -2.73
CA LYS A 291 -14.62 12.97 -2.98
C LYS A 291 -14.04 12.53 -4.32
N GLU A 292 -14.20 13.32 -5.39
CA GLU A 292 -13.57 13.03 -6.68
C GLU A 292 -12.04 13.07 -6.56
N MET A 293 -11.49 14.07 -5.88
CA MET A 293 -10.04 14.18 -5.64
C MET A 293 -9.51 12.99 -4.82
N PHE A 294 -10.21 12.59 -3.75
CA PHE A 294 -9.84 11.41 -2.96
C PHE A 294 -9.95 10.11 -3.76
N SER A 295 -10.88 10.01 -4.72
CA SER A 295 -11.01 8.81 -5.56
C SER A 295 -9.80 8.57 -6.48
N LYS A 296 -9.02 9.63 -6.76
CA LYS A 296 -7.76 9.57 -7.51
C LYS A 296 -6.57 9.16 -6.62
N LEU A 297 -6.76 9.09 -5.31
CA LEU A 297 -5.76 8.65 -4.34
C LEU A 297 -5.99 7.19 -3.90
N PRO A 298 -4.93 6.46 -3.54
CA PRO A 298 -3.53 6.89 -3.50
C PRO A 298 -2.94 7.11 -4.91
N GLY A 299 -1.86 7.89 -5.04
CA GLY A 299 -1.19 8.03 -6.34
C GLY A 299 -0.50 6.74 -6.79
N SER A 300 0.03 6.71 -8.00
CA SER A 300 0.70 5.53 -8.58
C SER A 300 1.94 5.09 -7.81
N GLU A 301 2.52 5.98 -6.99
CA GLU A 301 3.60 5.65 -6.06
C GLU A 301 3.22 4.57 -5.03
N ALA A 302 1.92 4.31 -4.82
CA ALA A 302 1.45 3.22 -3.96
C ALA A 302 1.96 1.84 -4.39
N ALA A 303 2.36 1.65 -5.65
CA ALA A 303 2.94 0.41 -6.15
C ALA A 303 4.11 -0.13 -5.27
N VAL A 304 4.87 0.74 -4.61
CA VAL A 304 5.96 0.35 -3.68
C VAL A 304 5.48 -0.47 -2.48
N LEU A 305 4.19 -0.35 -2.09
CA LEU A 305 3.61 -1.08 -0.97
C LEU A 305 3.55 -2.59 -1.24
N LEU A 306 3.45 -3.00 -2.51
CA LEU A 306 3.55 -4.42 -2.87
C LEU A 306 4.96 -4.96 -2.60
N ALA A 307 6.00 -4.24 -3.04
CA ALA A 307 7.39 -4.60 -2.77
C ALA A 307 7.69 -4.64 -1.26
N THR A 308 7.10 -3.71 -0.50
CA THR A 308 7.21 -3.67 0.96
C THR A 308 6.57 -4.90 1.59
N TYR A 309 5.39 -5.33 1.11
CA TYR A 309 4.77 -6.57 1.55
C TYR A 309 5.63 -7.78 1.25
N ASP A 310 6.15 -7.92 0.02
CA ASP A 310 6.95 -9.08 -0.36
C ASP A 310 8.22 -9.19 0.48
N PHE A 311 8.87 -8.06 0.74
CA PHE A 311 10.09 -8.05 1.54
C PHE A 311 9.81 -8.30 3.03
N ALA A 312 8.74 -7.71 3.58
CA ALA A 312 8.33 -7.97 4.95
C ALA A 312 7.94 -9.45 5.16
N HIS A 313 7.23 -10.04 4.20
CA HIS A 313 6.84 -11.45 4.28
C HIS A 313 8.05 -12.40 4.15
N ALA A 314 8.98 -12.11 3.25
CA ALA A 314 10.14 -12.96 3.02
C ALA A 314 11.24 -12.80 4.09
N ASN A 315 11.48 -11.59 4.59
CA ASN A 315 12.71 -11.28 5.31
C ASN A 315 12.49 -10.71 6.71
N LYS A 316 12.90 -11.47 7.73
CA LYS A 316 12.79 -11.05 9.14
C LYS A 316 13.71 -9.88 9.50
N LEU A 317 14.87 -9.77 8.85
CA LEU A 317 15.82 -8.67 9.09
C LEU A 317 15.26 -7.34 8.57
N PHE A 318 14.53 -7.37 7.45
CA PHE A 318 13.76 -6.22 6.96
C PHE A 318 12.72 -5.79 8.00
N CYS A 319 11.92 -6.71 8.51
CA CYS A 319 10.92 -6.42 9.54
C CYS A 319 11.56 -5.86 10.83
N PHE A 320 12.68 -6.44 11.27
CA PHE A 320 13.42 -5.95 12.42
C PHE A 320 13.92 -4.52 12.24
N ASN A 321 14.53 -4.22 11.09
CA ASN A 321 14.99 -2.86 10.76
C ASN A 321 13.80 -1.90 10.61
N LEU A 322 12.67 -2.32 10.04
CA LEU A 322 11.49 -1.45 9.88
C LEU A 322 10.96 -0.95 11.23
N VAL A 323 10.99 -1.80 12.25
CA VAL A 323 10.57 -1.45 13.63
C VAL A 323 11.67 -0.72 14.41
N SER A 324 12.95 -0.99 14.10
CA SER A 324 14.08 -0.65 14.98
C SER A 324 15.06 0.38 14.42
N ILE A 325 14.83 0.89 13.20
CA ILE A 325 15.75 1.81 12.55
C ILE A 325 15.98 3.05 13.43
N PRO A 326 17.24 3.53 13.56
CA PRO A 326 17.52 4.70 14.38
C PRO A 326 16.75 5.93 13.92
N VAL A 327 16.24 6.71 14.86
CA VAL A 327 15.56 7.97 14.58
C VAL A 327 16.58 9.03 14.18
N GLU A 328 16.34 9.68 13.04
CA GLU A 328 17.14 10.80 12.55
C GLU A 328 16.43 12.12 12.82
N LYS A 329 17.20 13.14 13.22
CA LYS A 329 16.63 14.45 13.57
C LYS A 329 15.94 15.08 12.36
N GLY A 330 14.65 15.40 12.51
CA GLY A 330 13.86 16.05 11.46
C GLY A 330 13.35 15.09 10.37
N VAL A 331 13.64 13.80 10.47
CA VAL A 331 13.13 12.77 9.55
C VAL A 331 12.10 11.92 10.30
N GLU A 332 10.91 11.78 9.73
CA GLU A 332 9.87 10.94 10.29
C GLU A 332 10.28 9.46 10.26
N HIS A 333 10.06 8.74 11.36
CA HIS A 333 10.38 7.31 11.43
C HIS A 333 9.61 6.54 10.34
N PRO A 334 10.24 5.64 9.57
CA PRO A 334 9.59 4.94 8.45
C PRO A 334 8.31 4.19 8.83
N LEU A 335 8.28 3.49 9.98
CA LEU A 335 7.06 2.85 10.47
C LEU A 335 5.98 3.86 10.89
N SER A 336 6.36 5.04 11.41
CA SER A 336 5.41 6.12 11.69
C SER A 336 4.75 6.63 10.41
N ALA A 337 5.57 6.89 9.38
CA ALA A 337 5.07 7.30 8.07
C ALA A 337 4.17 6.22 7.44
N TYR A 338 4.54 4.94 7.58
CA TYR A 338 3.77 3.81 7.10
C TYR A 338 2.40 3.65 7.80
N LEU A 339 2.37 3.69 9.13
CA LEU A 339 1.13 3.65 9.92
C LEU A 339 0.23 4.84 9.61
N SER A 340 0.83 6.02 9.53
CA SER A 340 0.15 7.25 9.17
C SER A 340 -0.50 7.11 7.79
N TYR A 341 0.26 6.79 6.74
CA TYR A 341 -0.29 6.63 5.40
C TYR A 341 -1.36 5.53 5.32
N THR A 342 -1.17 4.43 6.04
CA THR A 342 -2.16 3.34 6.14
C THR A 342 -3.50 3.83 6.71
N SER A 343 -3.50 4.73 7.71
CA SER A 343 -4.73 5.30 8.24
C SER A 343 -5.50 6.14 7.20
N TYR A 344 -4.80 6.91 6.35
CA TYR A 344 -5.43 7.68 5.27
C TYR A 344 -6.02 6.75 4.20
N ILE A 345 -5.27 5.73 3.78
CA ILE A 345 -5.77 4.74 2.81
C ILE A 345 -7.01 4.03 3.37
N LEU A 346 -7.01 3.62 4.64
CA LEU A 346 -8.13 2.91 5.27
C LEU A 346 -9.39 3.78 5.35
N GLN A 347 -9.27 5.05 5.73
CA GLN A 347 -10.45 5.93 5.84
C GLN A 347 -11.13 6.17 4.47
N HIS A 348 -10.39 5.98 3.38
CA HIS A 348 -10.84 6.13 1.99
C HIS A 348 -10.92 4.81 1.19
N ALA A 349 -10.69 3.66 1.82
CA ALA A 349 -10.64 2.35 1.15
C ALA A 349 -11.94 1.98 0.43
N HIS A 350 -13.07 2.51 0.89
CA HIS A 350 -14.37 2.31 0.28
C HIS A 350 -14.55 2.99 -1.10
N LEU A 351 -13.72 3.98 -1.45
CA LEU A 351 -13.87 4.78 -2.68
C LEU A 351 -13.53 4.00 -3.96
N SER A 352 -12.58 3.06 -3.90
CA SER A 352 -12.21 2.23 -5.04
C SER A 352 -11.68 0.87 -4.62
N SER A 353 -11.86 -0.16 -5.46
CA SER A 353 -11.26 -1.47 -5.22
C SER A 353 -9.74 -1.41 -5.14
N ARG A 354 -9.11 -0.52 -5.94
CA ARG A 354 -7.67 -0.28 -5.93
C ARG A 354 -7.20 0.20 -4.55
N THR A 355 -7.86 1.21 -3.98
CA THR A 355 -7.55 1.71 -2.62
C THR A 355 -7.74 0.61 -1.57
N GLY A 356 -8.82 -0.18 -1.70
CA GLY A 356 -9.05 -1.34 -0.83
C GLY A 356 -7.96 -2.41 -0.91
N PHE A 357 -7.38 -2.65 -2.09
CA PHE A 357 -6.28 -3.59 -2.23
C PHE A 357 -5.02 -3.12 -1.49
N TYR A 358 -4.63 -1.85 -1.66
CA TYR A 358 -3.52 -1.27 -0.89
C TYR A 358 -3.77 -1.26 0.61
N ALA A 359 -5.01 -0.98 1.04
CA ALA A 359 -5.40 -1.04 2.45
C ALA A 359 -5.16 -2.44 3.04
N ARG A 360 -5.66 -3.48 2.36
CA ARG A 360 -5.46 -4.88 2.78
C ARG A 360 -3.98 -5.27 2.80
N THR A 361 -3.22 -4.92 1.76
CA THR A 361 -1.77 -5.20 1.71
C THR A 361 -1.04 -4.58 2.89
N ASN A 362 -1.37 -3.34 3.26
CA ASN A 362 -0.74 -2.71 4.42
C ASN A 362 -1.11 -3.35 5.74
N LEU A 363 -2.38 -3.72 5.92
CA LEU A 363 -2.82 -4.46 7.11
C LEU A 363 -2.14 -5.84 7.21
N ILE A 364 -1.85 -6.51 6.09
CA ILE A 364 -1.11 -7.77 6.09
C ILE A 364 0.34 -7.55 6.57
N VAL A 365 1.02 -6.47 6.14
CA VAL A 365 2.35 -6.12 6.67
C VAL A 365 2.29 -5.90 8.18
N LEU A 366 1.31 -5.13 8.66
CA LEU A 366 1.10 -4.91 10.09
C LEU A 366 0.87 -6.22 10.84
N ARG A 367 0.09 -7.15 10.28
CA ARG A 367 -0.12 -8.50 10.81
C ARG A 367 1.20 -9.28 10.88
N ILE A 368 1.99 -9.30 9.81
CA ILE A 368 3.29 -10.00 9.78
C ILE A 368 4.21 -9.50 10.91
N LEU A 369 4.28 -8.18 11.13
CA LEU A 369 5.14 -7.59 12.17
C LEU A 369 4.75 -8.05 13.59
N ILE A 370 3.46 -8.09 13.92
CA ILE A 370 2.99 -8.46 15.27
C ILE A 370 2.88 -9.98 15.50
N GLU A 371 2.93 -10.79 14.44
CA GLU A 371 2.99 -12.25 14.56
C GLU A 371 4.37 -12.75 15.00
N ASP A 372 5.44 -11.96 14.76
CA ASP A 372 6.75 -12.22 15.34
C ASP A 372 6.79 -11.73 16.80
N GLN A 373 7.08 -12.65 17.72
CA GLN A 373 7.03 -12.36 19.16
C GLN A 373 8.08 -11.33 19.61
N VAL A 374 9.24 -11.31 18.97
CA VAL A 374 10.33 -10.39 19.30
C VAL A 374 9.94 -8.98 18.84
N LEU A 375 9.43 -8.86 17.62
CA LEU A 375 8.96 -7.58 17.09
C LEU A 375 7.74 -7.07 17.85
N CYS A 376 6.76 -7.93 18.13
CA CYS A 376 5.58 -7.56 18.90
C CYS A 376 5.94 -7.06 20.29
N LYS A 377 6.92 -7.69 20.98
CA LYS A 377 7.43 -7.20 22.26
C LYS A 377 7.99 -5.78 22.14
N LYS A 378 8.74 -5.49 21.06
CA LYS A 378 9.31 -4.16 20.81
C LYS A 378 8.25 -3.12 20.43
N ILE A 379 7.28 -3.49 19.60
CA ILE A 379 6.12 -2.65 19.21
C ILE A 379 5.28 -2.27 20.44
N CYS A 380 5.22 -3.16 21.44
CA CYS A 380 4.54 -2.95 22.72
C CYS A 380 5.43 -2.32 23.80
N SER A 381 6.71 -2.02 23.52
CA SER A 381 7.63 -1.47 24.53
C SER A 381 7.72 0.05 24.46
N GLU A 382 8.14 0.65 25.57
CA GLU A 382 8.39 2.10 25.70
C GLU A 382 9.47 2.62 24.73
N GLU A 383 10.38 1.77 24.26
CA GLU A 383 11.40 2.12 23.26
C GLU A 383 10.79 2.47 21.90
N SER A 384 9.54 2.04 21.64
CA SER A 384 8.82 2.33 20.41
C SER A 384 8.02 3.63 20.43
N LYS A 385 8.15 4.44 21.50
CA LYS A 385 7.45 5.72 21.60
C LYS A 385 7.87 6.66 20.47
N MET A 386 6.91 6.95 19.58
CA MET A 386 7.10 7.83 18.43
C MET A 386 5.85 8.71 18.22
N PRO A 387 5.99 9.86 17.53
CA PRO A 387 4.84 10.57 17.00
C PRO A 387 4.32 9.89 15.72
N VAL A 388 3.00 9.76 15.60
CA VAL A 388 2.32 9.35 14.36
C VAL A 388 1.08 10.19 14.15
N ARG A 389 0.99 10.87 13.00
CA ARG A 389 -0.23 11.57 12.56
C ARG A 389 -1.21 10.55 11.97
N LEU A 390 -2.34 10.31 12.62
CA LEU A 390 -3.40 9.48 12.03
C LEU A 390 -4.43 10.33 11.31
N CYS A 391 -5.08 9.73 10.31
CA CYS A 391 -6.09 10.39 9.49
C CYS A 391 -7.35 10.72 10.31
N ARG A 392 -7.85 11.94 10.16
CA ARG A 392 -9.03 12.49 10.84
C ARG A 392 -9.90 13.27 9.84
N GLN A 393 -9.94 12.84 8.59
CA GLN A 393 -10.68 13.54 7.52
C GLN A 393 -12.19 13.27 7.57
N ARG A 394 -12.61 12.18 8.21
CA ARG A 394 -14.03 11.80 8.38
C ARG A 394 -14.36 11.49 9.84
N GLN A 395 -15.61 11.74 10.23
CA GLN A 395 -16.16 11.27 11.50
C GLN A 395 -16.51 9.78 11.41
N PRO A 396 -16.50 9.04 12.55
CA PRO A 396 -16.20 9.49 13.91
C PRO A 396 -14.69 9.62 14.19
N PHE A 397 -14.30 10.64 14.96
CA PHE A 397 -12.90 10.85 15.30
C PHE A 397 -12.51 10.11 16.59
N LEU A 398 -11.34 9.45 16.57
CA LEU A 398 -10.70 8.95 17.79
C LEU A 398 -10.20 10.11 18.69
N PRO A 399 -9.94 9.88 19.99
CA PRO A 399 -9.35 10.90 20.86
C PRO A 399 -8.03 11.44 20.32
N LEU A 400 -7.86 12.76 20.31
CA LEU A 400 -6.61 13.38 19.86
C LEU A 400 -5.56 13.28 20.98
N VAL A 401 -4.56 12.42 20.79
CA VAL A 401 -3.40 12.32 21.68
C VAL A 401 -2.21 13.00 21.01
N ARG A 402 -1.72 14.10 21.60
CA ARG A 402 -0.57 14.86 21.07
C ARG A 402 0.79 14.35 21.56
N ALA A 403 0.80 13.53 22.60
CA ALA A 403 2.02 12.94 23.14
C ALA A 403 2.46 11.73 22.31
N ASP A 404 3.76 11.44 22.36
CA ASP A 404 4.31 10.23 21.74
C ASP A 404 3.72 8.98 22.39
N ARG A 405 3.36 8.01 21.56
CA ARG A 405 2.78 6.73 21.96
C ARG A 405 3.60 5.60 21.38
N ILE A 406 3.52 4.43 22.01
CA ILE A 406 4.12 3.21 21.48
C ILE A 406 3.44 2.79 20.17
N PHE A 407 4.14 2.07 19.29
CA PHE A 407 3.58 1.65 18.00
C PHE A 407 2.31 0.81 18.15
N ALA A 408 2.22 -0.04 19.18
CA ALA A 408 1.01 -0.85 19.44
C ALA A 408 -0.26 0.01 19.55
N ALA A 409 -0.20 1.17 20.20
CA ALA A 409 -1.36 2.06 20.34
C ALA A 409 -1.82 2.62 18.99
N TYR A 410 -0.88 2.98 18.11
CA TYR A 410 -1.22 3.44 16.76
C TYR A 410 -1.73 2.30 15.87
N MET A 411 -1.22 1.08 16.02
CA MET A 411 -1.72 -0.09 15.28
C MET A 411 -3.16 -0.43 15.68
N LEU A 412 -3.50 -0.30 16.96
CA LEU A 412 -4.89 -0.41 17.44
C LEU A 412 -5.78 0.68 16.83
N ASP A 413 -5.32 1.94 16.83
CA ASP A 413 -6.07 3.05 16.20
C ASP A 413 -6.29 2.83 14.71
N VAL A 414 -5.25 2.42 13.97
CA VAL A 414 -5.34 2.08 12.53
C VAL A 414 -6.37 0.99 12.29
N ALA A 415 -6.40 -0.06 13.11
CA ALA A 415 -7.37 -1.14 12.99
C ALA A 415 -8.80 -0.66 13.30
N ILE A 416 -8.98 0.17 14.33
CA ILE A 416 -10.29 0.73 14.71
C ILE A 416 -10.80 1.72 13.67
N ASP A 417 -9.94 2.59 13.14
CA ASP A 417 -10.30 3.51 12.05
C ASP A 417 -10.72 2.73 10.80
N GLY A 418 -10.03 1.62 10.49
CA GLY A 418 -10.43 0.68 9.44
C GLY A 418 -11.84 0.14 9.65
N ILE A 419 -12.17 -0.30 10.87
CA ILE A 419 -13.51 -0.79 11.25
C ILE A 419 -14.56 0.31 11.10
N ASN A 420 -14.31 1.50 11.66
CA ASN A 420 -15.30 2.57 11.78
C ASN A 420 -15.66 3.25 10.46
N HIS A 421 -14.72 3.33 9.50
CA HIS A 421 -14.90 4.14 8.29
C HIS A 421 -15.33 3.37 7.02
N ASN A 422 -15.43 2.04 7.12
CA ASN A 422 -15.70 1.15 5.98
C ASN A 422 -16.99 0.32 6.12
N LEU A 423 -17.85 0.61 7.11
CA LEU A 423 -19.10 -0.13 7.33
C LEU A 423 -20.07 0.15 6.18
N ARG A 424 -20.38 -0.90 5.41
CA ARG A 424 -21.29 -0.84 4.26
C ARG A 424 -21.97 -2.18 4.05
N LYS A 425 -23.16 -2.17 3.44
CA LYS A 425 -23.94 -3.40 3.18
C LYS A 425 -23.20 -4.43 2.31
N ARG A 426 -22.27 -3.98 1.47
CA ARG A 426 -21.32 -4.85 0.74
C ARG A 426 -19.95 -4.80 1.42
N LEU A 427 -19.86 -5.46 2.57
CA LEU A 427 -18.67 -5.42 3.42
C LEU A 427 -17.46 -6.07 2.71
N ASP A 428 -16.28 -5.46 2.86
CA ASP A 428 -15.01 -6.14 2.53
C ASP A 428 -14.61 -7.00 3.73
N VAL A 429 -15.18 -8.20 3.84
CA VAL A 429 -15.06 -9.06 5.02
C VAL A 429 -13.60 -9.31 5.42
N ASP A 430 -12.74 -9.57 4.44
CA ASP A 430 -11.33 -9.87 4.68
C ASP A 430 -10.58 -8.68 5.31
N LEU A 431 -10.91 -7.44 4.94
CA LEU A 431 -10.36 -6.24 5.58
C LEU A 431 -10.71 -6.18 7.07
N TYR A 432 -11.95 -6.56 7.43
CA TYR A 432 -12.38 -6.62 8.83
C TYR A 432 -11.71 -7.76 9.59
N ILE A 433 -11.54 -8.93 8.96
CA ILE A 433 -10.78 -10.05 9.55
C ILE A 433 -9.35 -9.60 9.88
N LEU A 434 -8.69 -8.84 8.99
CA LEU A 434 -7.36 -8.30 9.26
C LEU A 434 -7.36 -7.29 10.42
N CYS A 435 -8.29 -6.34 10.47
CA CYS A 435 -8.40 -5.38 11.58
C CYS A 435 -8.60 -6.08 12.92
N VAL A 436 -9.59 -6.98 13.01
CA VAL A 436 -9.90 -7.74 14.23
C VAL A 436 -8.73 -8.65 14.61
N GLY A 437 -8.12 -9.31 13.63
CA GLY A 437 -6.96 -10.17 13.83
C GLY A 437 -5.73 -9.42 14.34
N ILE A 438 -5.51 -8.17 13.93
CA ILE A 438 -4.45 -7.31 14.47
C ILE A 438 -4.71 -7.00 15.94
N ILE A 439 -5.93 -6.59 16.28
CA ILE A 439 -6.31 -6.29 17.66
C ILE A 439 -6.16 -7.53 18.53
N LEU A 440 -6.63 -8.69 18.06
CA LEU A 440 -6.49 -9.98 18.76
C LEU A 440 -5.03 -10.29 19.09
N ARG A 441 -4.13 -10.20 18.11
CA ARG A 441 -2.69 -10.51 18.32
C ARG A 441 -2.04 -9.59 19.35
N ILE A 442 -2.34 -8.29 19.29
CA ILE A 442 -1.83 -7.30 20.25
C ILE A 442 -2.38 -7.61 21.65
N ILE A 443 -3.69 -7.80 21.80
CA ILE A 443 -4.31 -8.13 23.10
C ILE A 443 -3.79 -9.47 23.64
N SER A 444 -3.66 -10.51 22.81
CA SER A 444 -3.06 -11.80 23.21
C SER A 444 -1.62 -11.64 23.67
N HIS A 445 -0.83 -10.76 23.05
CA HIS A 445 0.52 -10.46 23.53
C HIS A 445 0.47 -9.76 24.90
N LEU A 446 -0.28 -8.66 25.01
CA LEU A 446 -0.39 -7.86 26.25
C LEU A 446 -0.92 -8.69 27.43
N SER A 447 -1.87 -9.59 27.18
CA SER A 447 -2.42 -10.51 28.17
C SER A 447 -1.33 -11.47 28.68
N ARG A 448 -0.63 -12.17 27.78
CA ARG A 448 0.43 -13.13 28.14
C ARG A 448 1.62 -12.46 28.82
N SER A 449 1.97 -11.24 28.40
CA SER A 449 3.06 -10.46 29.00
C SER A 449 2.61 -9.66 30.23
N ARG A 450 1.31 -9.68 30.59
CA ARG A 450 0.69 -8.85 31.63
C ARG A 450 1.08 -7.36 31.53
N THR A 451 1.20 -6.88 30.29
CA THR A 451 1.58 -5.49 30.00
C THR A 451 0.33 -4.63 29.97
N ARG A 452 0.18 -3.77 30.98
CA ARG A 452 -0.93 -2.82 31.06
C ARG A 452 -0.67 -1.61 30.17
N LEU A 453 -1.44 -1.50 29.10
CA LEU A 453 -1.27 -0.44 28.11
C LEU A 453 -2.20 0.74 28.42
N THR A 454 -1.62 1.93 28.58
CA THR A 454 -2.38 3.18 28.68
C THR A 454 -2.89 3.58 27.30
N TYR A 455 -4.18 3.32 27.06
CA TYR A 455 -4.84 3.50 25.79
C TYR A 455 -6.33 3.82 25.99
N HIS A 456 -6.99 4.37 24.97
CA HIS A 456 -8.41 4.71 25.02
C HIS A 456 -9.33 3.49 24.79
N TRP A 457 -9.17 2.46 25.63
CA TRP A 457 -9.87 1.17 25.53
C TRP A 457 -11.40 1.27 25.35
N SER A 458 -12.03 2.28 25.96
CA SER A 458 -13.46 2.57 25.79
C SER A 458 -13.87 2.68 24.30
N GLU A 459 -13.09 3.37 23.47
CA GLU A 459 -13.42 3.53 22.03
C GLU A 459 -13.17 2.26 21.22
N LEU A 460 -12.16 1.47 21.60
CA LEU A 460 -11.90 0.17 20.98
C LEU A 460 -13.09 -0.75 21.19
N PHE A 461 -13.54 -0.92 22.44
CA PHE A 461 -14.69 -1.76 22.75
C PHE A 461 -15.98 -1.19 22.16
N ARG A 462 -16.15 0.13 22.15
CA ARG A 462 -17.29 0.78 21.45
C ARG A 462 -17.32 0.44 19.97
N SER A 463 -16.16 0.43 19.30
CA SER A 463 -16.04 0.12 17.87
C SER A 463 -16.30 -1.36 17.57
N LEU A 464 -15.79 -2.28 18.40
CA LEU A 464 -16.08 -3.71 18.28
C LEU A 464 -17.58 -4.01 18.50
N LEU A 465 -18.20 -3.42 19.51
CA LEU A 465 -19.63 -3.60 19.77
C LEU A 465 -20.51 -2.91 18.70
N ALA A 466 -20.06 -1.79 18.14
CA ALA A 466 -20.70 -1.17 16.98
C ALA A 466 -20.63 -2.07 15.74
N LEU A 467 -19.51 -2.77 15.52
CA LEU A 467 -19.39 -3.78 14.48
C LEU A 467 -20.38 -4.94 14.70
N VAL A 468 -20.48 -5.47 15.94
CA VAL A 468 -21.51 -6.49 16.27
C VAL A 468 -22.91 -5.97 15.95
N ARG A 469 -23.27 -4.76 16.40
CA ARG A 469 -24.58 -4.14 16.10
C ARG A 469 -24.82 -4.02 14.60
N PHE A 470 -23.82 -3.62 13.83
CA PHE A 470 -23.92 -3.51 12.37
C PHE A 470 -24.18 -4.89 11.72
N LEU A 471 -23.40 -5.91 12.08
CA LEU A 471 -23.57 -7.28 11.58
C LEU A 471 -24.95 -7.85 11.94
N THR A 472 -25.45 -7.60 13.15
CA THR A 472 -26.81 -7.99 13.56
C THR A 472 -27.90 -7.25 12.79
N THR A 473 -27.72 -5.95 12.54
CA THR A 473 -28.75 -5.11 11.89
C THR A 473 -28.89 -5.45 10.41
N TYR A 474 -27.77 -5.69 9.72
CA TYR A 474 -27.73 -5.94 8.28
C TYR A 474 -27.51 -7.42 7.92
N THR A 475 -27.95 -8.34 8.79
CA THR A 475 -27.76 -9.79 8.59
C THR A 475 -28.21 -10.26 7.21
N THR A 476 -29.34 -9.77 6.70
CA THR A 476 -29.89 -10.16 5.39
C THR A 476 -28.93 -9.86 4.24
N ASP A 477 -28.21 -8.74 4.32
CA ASP A 477 -27.25 -8.31 3.29
C ASP A 477 -25.90 -9.05 3.43
N LEU A 478 -25.53 -9.44 4.66
CA LEU A 478 -24.17 -9.84 5.00
C LEU A 478 -23.95 -11.34 5.16
N LYS A 479 -24.98 -12.11 5.56
CA LYS A 479 -24.83 -13.53 5.96
C LYS A 479 -24.29 -14.48 4.89
N ASN A 480 -24.39 -14.10 3.63
CA ASN A 480 -23.95 -14.91 2.49
C ASN A 480 -22.60 -14.44 1.91
N LEU A 481 -21.95 -13.45 2.52
CA LEU A 481 -20.64 -13.00 2.07
C LEU A 481 -19.57 -14.05 2.37
N LEU A 482 -18.59 -14.17 1.46
CA LEU A 482 -17.46 -15.07 1.65
C LEU A 482 -16.72 -14.72 2.95
N ASN A 483 -16.28 -15.74 3.68
CA ASN A 483 -15.53 -15.63 4.93
C ASN A 483 -16.26 -14.93 6.09
N ILE A 484 -17.54 -14.56 5.96
CA ILE A 484 -18.26 -13.82 7.00
C ILE A 484 -18.22 -14.56 8.34
N GLU A 485 -18.33 -15.88 8.29
CA GLU A 485 -18.24 -16.77 9.44
C GLU A 485 -16.96 -16.61 10.27
N ILE A 486 -15.81 -16.36 9.61
CA ILE A 486 -14.52 -16.13 10.27
C ILE A 486 -14.58 -14.82 11.04
N LEU A 487 -15.09 -13.75 10.40
CA LEU A 487 -15.25 -12.45 11.05
C LEU A 487 -16.17 -12.52 12.28
N LEU A 488 -17.28 -13.26 12.17
CA LEU A 488 -18.24 -13.43 13.28
C LEU A 488 -17.56 -14.09 14.48
N ASP A 489 -16.84 -15.19 14.25
CA ASP A 489 -16.13 -15.91 15.31
C ASP A 489 -15.01 -15.05 15.90
N ASP A 490 -14.20 -14.40 15.06
CA ASP A 490 -13.06 -13.56 15.50
C ASP A 490 -13.51 -12.38 16.38
N VAL A 491 -14.58 -11.68 16.01
CA VAL A 491 -15.09 -10.53 16.80
C VAL A 491 -15.63 -10.99 18.15
N VAL A 492 -16.39 -12.08 18.17
CA VAL A 492 -16.95 -12.64 19.41
C VAL A 492 -15.83 -13.12 20.33
N ASN A 493 -14.88 -13.87 19.79
CA ASN A 493 -13.76 -14.44 20.54
C ASN A 493 -12.83 -13.34 21.07
N LEU A 494 -12.62 -12.26 20.31
CA LEU A 494 -11.85 -11.10 20.77
C LEU A 494 -12.51 -10.40 21.97
N ILE A 495 -13.84 -10.22 21.94
CA ILE A 495 -14.57 -9.64 23.07
C ILE A 495 -14.52 -10.58 24.27
N ALA A 496 -14.68 -11.89 24.05
CA ALA A 496 -14.61 -12.89 25.11
C ALA A 496 -13.21 -12.95 25.76
N LEU A 497 -12.15 -12.90 24.96
CA LEU A 497 -10.76 -12.79 25.44
C LEU A 497 -10.59 -11.53 26.29
N SER A 498 -11.10 -10.40 25.82
CA SER A 498 -10.98 -9.12 26.52
C SER A 498 -11.70 -9.12 27.87
N LEU A 499 -12.84 -9.80 27.98
CA LEU A 499 -13.56 -10.00 29.24
C LEU A 499 -12.86 -10.98 30.18
N SER A 500 -12.22 -12.00 29.63
CA SER A 500 -11.62 -13.06 30.45
C SER A 500 -10.23 -12.69 30.97
N ALA A 501 -9.50 -11.88 30.20
CA ALA A 501 -8.11 -11.51 30.49
C ALA A 501 -7.91 -10.00 30.67
N GLY A 502 -8.98 -9.21 30.75
CA GLY A 502 -8.94 -7.74 30.82
C GLY A 502 -8.02 -7.20 31.92
N GLU A 503 -8.01 -7.82 33.10
CA GLU A 503 -7.18 -7.41 34.24
C GLU A 503 -5.66 -7.43 33.96
N ALA A 504 -5.22 -8.26 33.00
CA ALA A 504 -3.83 -8.42 32.65
C ALA A 504 -3.29 -7.27 31.79
N PHE A 505 -4.13 -6.64 30.96
CA PHE A 505 -3.69 -5.65 29.96
C PHE A 505 -4.38 -4.29 30.05
N LEU A 506 -5.52 -4.18 30.74
CA LEU A 506 -6.20 -2.91 30.95
C LEU A 506 -5.48 -2.07 32.01
N PRO A 507 -5.47 -0.73 31.86
CA PRO A 507 -4.67 0.15 32.71
C PRO A 507 -5.24 0.31 34.12
N SER A 508 -6.54 0.08 34.32
CA SER A 508 -7.21 0.28 35.60
C SER A 508 -8.47 -0.58 35.73
N PRO A 509 -8.93 -0.86 36.97
CA PRO A 509 -10.23 -1.51 37.20
C PRO A 509 -11.40 -0.75 36.56
N ALA A 510 -11.35 0.60 36.53
CA ALA A 510 -12.39 1.40 35.89
C ALA A 510 -12.51 1.14 34.37
N ALA A 511 -11.38 0.89 33.69
CA ALA A 511 -11.40 0.52 32.27
C ALA A 511 -11.99 -0.89 32.06
N TYR A 512 -11.88 -1.76 33.05
CA TYR A 512 -12.46 -3.10 33.03
C TYR A 512 -13.96 -3.06 33.33
N ASP A 513 -14.38 -2.30 34.35
CA ASP A 513 -15.80 -2.03 34.65
C ASP A 513 -16.54 -1.45 33.43
N ASP A 514 -15.90 -0.53 32.70
CA ASP A 514 -16.44 0.08 31.49
C ASP A 514 -16.69 -0.94 30.36
N LEU A 515 -15.82 -1.96 30.22
CA LEU A 515 -16.03 -3.06 29.28
C LEU A 515 -17.28 -3.88 29.66
N PHE A 516 -17.42 -4.26 30.94
CA PHE A 516 -18.61 -4.97 31.42
C PHE A 516 -19.89 -4.15 31.21
N TYR A 517 -19.86 -2.87 31.56
CA TYR A 517 -20.98 -1.95 31.36
C TYR A 517 -21.47 -1.96 29.91
N LYS A 518 -20.54 -1.72 28.96
CA LYS A 518 -20.86 -1.69 27.53
C LYS A 518 -21.38 -3.04 26.99
N LEU A 519 -20.85 -4.15 27.52
CA LEU A 519 -21.31 -5.49 27.15
C LEU A 519 -22.75 -5.72 27.62
N VAL A 520 -23.04 -5.41 28.90
CA VAL A 520 -24.38 -5.57 29.50
C VAL A 520 -25.41 -4.72 28.74
N GLU A 521 -25.08 -3.47 28.39
CA GLU A 521 -25.92 -2.60 27.57
C GLU A 521 -26.20 -3.21 26.18
N THR A 522 -25.28 -4.02 25.65
CA THR A 522 -25.40 -4.68 24.34
C THR A 522 -26.03 -6.08 24.42
N GLY A 523 -26.49 -6.53 25.60
CA GLY A 523 -26.97 -7.89 25.83
C GLY A 523 -28.08 -8.35 24.88
N GLU A 524 -29.12 -7.55 24.66
CA GLU A 524 -30.21 -7.90 23.73
C GLU A 524 -29.72 -8.04 22.28
N VAL A 525 -28.74 -7.22 21.87
CA VAL A 525 -28.14 -7.30 20.54
C VAL A 525 -27.32 -8.59 20.39
N LEU A 526 -26.60 -9.01 21.44
CA LEU A 526 -25.82 -10.25 21.42
C LEU A 526 -26.70 -11.49 21.26
N VAL A 527 -27.86 -11.52 21.93
CA VAL A 527 -28.85 -12.61 21.76
C VAL A 527 -29.36 -12.65 20.32
N LYS A 528 -29.75 -11.50 19.75
CA LYS A 528 -30.17 -11.42 18.33
C LYS A 528 -29.04 -11.82 17.39
N PHE A 529 -27.81 -11.40 17.68
CA PHE A 529 -26.62 -11.74 16.88
C PHE A 529 -26.39 -13.25 16.84
N ARG A 530 -26.47 -13.90 18.01
CA ARG A 530 -26.40 -15.37 18.12
C ARG A 530 -27.45 -16.04 17.26
N ASP A 531 -28.70 -15.62 17.38
CA ASP A 531 -29.83 -16.27 16.71
C ASP A 531 -29.80 -16.05 15.20
N ASN A 532 -29.49 -14.83 14.75
CA ASN A 532 -29.40 -14.44 13.34
C ASN A 532 -28.36 -15.25 12.56
N TYR A 533 -27.23 -15.55 13.20
CA TYR A 533 -26.09 -16.26 12.58
C TYR A 533 -25.90 -17.69 13.11
N ASN A 534 -26.80 -18.19 13.96
CA ASN A 534 -26.69 -19.49 14.64
C ASN A 534 -25.37 -19.69 15.38
N LEU A 535 -24.82 -18.64 16.01
CA LEU A 535 -23.48 -18.66 16.59
C LEU A 535 -23.32 -19.68 17.73
N GLY A 536 -24.37 -19.93 18.52
CA GLY A 536 -24.32 -20.91 19.62
C GLY A 536 -24.17 -22.37 19.15
N LYS A 537 -24.43 -22.64 17.86
CA LYS A 537 -24.18 -23.96 17.24
C LYS A 537 -22.77 -24.08 16.65
N ARG A 538 -22.03 -22.96 16.56
CA ARG A 538 -20.71 -22.94 15.95
C ARG A 538 -19.68 -23.36 16.98
N PRO A 539 -18.83 -24.37 16.69
CA PRO A 539 -17.88 -24.87 17.67
C PRO A 539 -16.84 -23.81 18.04
N LYS A 540 -16.48 -22.90 17.13
CA LYS A 540 -15.44 -21.88 17.37
C LYS A 540 -15.93 -20.63 18.09
N SER A 541 -17.23 -20.40 18.22
CA SER A 541 -17.78 -19.15 18.76
C SER A 541 -17.89 -19.18 20.29
N SER A 542 -17.47 -18.10 20.96
CA SER A 542 -17.66 -17.90 22.41
C SER A 542 -18.85 -16.99 22.75
N ILE A 543 -19.86 -16.96 21.88
CA ILE A 543 -21.02 -16.07 22.04
C ILE A 543 -21.81 -16.34 23.33
N ASP A 544 -21.91 -17.61 23.72
CA ASP A 544 -22.65 -17.99 24.92
C ASP A 544 -21.94 -17.55 26.21
N THR A 545 -20.59 -17.41 26.19
CA THR A 545 -19.83 -16.77 27.27
C THR A 545 -20.21 -15.29 27.39
N LEU A 546 -20.36 -14.57 26.28
CA LEU A 546 -20.79 -13.17 26.32
C LEU A 546 -22.22 -13.04 26.85
N ILE A 547 -23.13 -13.89 26.36
CA ILE A 547 -24.54 -13.88 26.77
C ILE A 547 -24.68 -14.26 28.25
N SER A 548 -23.94 -15.24 28.75
CA SER A 548 -24.00 -15.65 30.16
C SER A 548 -23.58 -14.50 31.09
N VAL A 549 -22.50 -13.79 30.76
CA VAL A 549 -22.05 -12.59 31.50
C VAL A 549 -23.15 -11.52 31.51
N THR A 550 -23.74 -11.20 30.35
CA THR A 550 -24.82 -10.20 30.31
C THR A 550 -26.07 -10.65 31.08
N THR A 551 -26.38 -11.95 31.08
CA THR A 551 -27.54 -12.51 31.80
C THR A 551 -27.34 -12.42 33.31
N HIS A 552 -26.15 -12.78 33.80
CA HIS A 552 -25.76 -12.70 35.21
C HIS A 552 -25.92 -11.27 35.75
N TYR A 553 -25.35 -10.29 35.05
CA TYR A 553 -25.46 -8.89 35.47
C TYR A 553 -26.87 -8.33 35.37
N ASN A 554 -27.64 -8.71 34.36
CA ASN A 554 -29.05 -8.33 34.27
C ASN A 554 -29.88 -8.90 35.43
N GLN A 555 -29.59 -10.13 35.87
CA GLN A 555 -30.24 -10.75 37.04
C GLN A 555 -29.87 -10.01 38.34
N LEU A 556 -28.59 -9.72 38.57
CA LEU A 556 -28.16 -8.93 39.73
C LEU A 556 -28.77 -7.52 39.75
N LEU A 557 -28.93 -6.90 38.58
CA LEU A 557 -29.60 -5.60 38.45
C LEU A 557 -31.10 -5.69 38.75
N THR A 558 -31.77 -6.78 38.37
CA THR A 558 -33.19 -6.99 38.72
C THR A 558 -33.40 -7.37 40.18
N ASP A 559 -32.51 -8.16 40.75
CA ASP A 559 -32.59 -8.59 42.15
C ASP A 559 -32.26 -7.45 43.12
N GLY A 560 -31.38 -6.53 42.71
CA GLY A 560 -31.04 -5.31 43.45
C GLY A 560 -32.00 -4.14 43.26
N SER A 561 -32.99 -4.22 42.37
CA SER A 561 -33.96 -3.13 42.11
C SER A 561 -35.40 -3.54 42.45
N THR A 562 -35.91 -3.04 43.58
CA THR A 562 -37.31 -3.22 44.02
C THR A 562 -38.32 -2.33 43.26
N GLY A 563 -38.14 -2.13 41.94
CA GLY A 563 -39.05 -1.29 41.15
C GLY A 563 -38.83 -1.36 39.63
N LYS A 564 -39.93 -1.34 38.87
CA LYS A 564 -39.98 -1.53 37.40
C LYS A 564 -38.95 -0.69 36.62
N ARG A 565 -38.32 -1.37 35.66
CA ARG A 565 -37.46 -0.86 34.56
C ARG A 565 -37.84 0.54 34.07
N LYS A 566 -36.97 1.52 34.33
CA LYS A 566 -36.62 2.59 33.37
C LYS A 566 -35.39 3.35 33.87
N HIS A 567 -34.28 3.16 33.16
CA HIS A 567 -32.98 3.81 33.31
C HIS A 567 -32.26 3.63 34.66
N LEU A 568 -31.46 2.57 34.73
CA LEU A 568 -30.43 2.42 35.76
C LEU A 568 -29.39 3.54 35.61
N THR A 569 -29.07 4.20 36.70
CA THR A 569 -28.02 5.25 36.71
C THR A 569 -26.62 4.61 36.65
N SER A 570 -25.64 5.30 36.07
CA SER A 570 -24.26 4.79 35.94
C SER A 570 -23.65 4.35 37.29
N VAL A 571 -24.06 4.99 38.38
CA VAL A 571 -23.62 4.70 39.75
C VAL A 571 -24.19 3.37 40.27
N GLN A 572 -25.46 3.06 39.95
CA GLN A 572 -26.10 1.79 40.34
C GLN A 572 -25.46 0.60 39.61
N VAL A 573 -25.12 0.78 38.32
CA VAL A 573 -24.47 -0.29 37.54
C VAL A 573 -23.03 -0.53 38.01
N ALA A 574 -22.28 0.53 38.38
CA ALA A 574 -20.92 0.38 38.91
C ALA A 574 -20.86 -0.39 40.24
N GLY A 575 -21.84 -0.20 41.14
CA GLY A 575 -21.94 -0.95 42.39
C GLY A 575 -22.24 -2.44 42.17
N VAL A 576 -23.14 -2.73 41.23
CA VAL A 576 -23.52 -4.11 40.87
C VAL A 576 -22.41 -4.83 40.09
N ILE A 577 -21.62 -4.11 39.28
CA ILE A 577 -20.44 -4.69 38.61
C ILE A 577 -19.44 -5.24 39.64
N LYS A 578 -19.17 -4.48 40.70
CA LYS A 578 -18.26 -4.92 41.77
C LYS A 578 -18.76 -6.16 42.51
N GLN A 579 -20.06 -6.22 42.83
CA GLN A 579 -20.68 -7.40 43.45
C GLN A 579 -20.73 -8.61 42.51
N GLY A 580 -20.82 -8.35 41.20
CA GLY A 580 -20.79 -9.40 40.18
C GLY A 580 -19.44 -10.09 40.06
N TYR A 581 -18.31 -9.40 40.29
CA TYR A 581 -16.99 -10.04 40.25
C TYR A 581 -16.84 -11.20 41.24
N GLU A 582 -17.50 -11.13 42.39
CA GLU A 582 -17.45 -12.18 43.42
C GLU A 582 -18.33 -13.39 43.08
N THR A 583 -19.31 -13.21 42.20
CA THR A 583 -20.35 -14.22 41.88
C THR A 583 -20.26 -14.75 40.45
N LEU A 584 -19.51 -14.08 39.57
CA LEU A 584 -19.38 -14.41 38.16
C LEU A 584 -18.20 -15.37 37.93
N SER A 585 -18.51 -16.60 37.51
CA SER A 585 -17.51 -17.51 36.94
C SER A 585 -17.50 -17.37 35.42
N ILE A 586 -16.50 -16.66 34.87
CA ILE A 586 -16.31 -16.58 33.42
C ILE A 586 -15.67 -17.90 32.95
N GLN A 587 -16.50 -18.83 32.51
CA GLN A 587 -16.04 -20.02 31.79
C GLN A 587 -15.67 -19.63 30.36
N ALA A 588 -14.50 -19.02 30.23
CA ALA A 588 -13.91 -18.71 28.95
C ALA A 588 -13.52 -20.00 28.24
N LYS A 589 -13.78 -20.07 26.94
CA LYS A 589 -13.32 -21.20 26.14
C LYS A 589 -11.78 -21.21 26.10
N GLU A 590 -11.15 -22.37 26.24
CA GLU A 590 -9.70 -22.48 26.14
C GLU A 590 -9.19 -22.06 24.74
N GLY A 591 -8.04 -21.41 24.70
CA GLY A 591 -7.35 -21.03 23.46
C GLY A 591 -7.88 -19.77 22.76
N LEU A 592 -8.63 -18.91 23.44
CA LEU A 592 -9.12 -17.62 22.91
C LEU A 592 -7.99 -16.66 22.49
N ASP A 593 -6.81 -16.80 23.08
CA ASP A 593 -5.61 -16.02 22.73
C ASP A 593 -4.82 -16.60 21.55
N GLY A 594 -5.23 -17.79 21.07
CA GLY A 594 -4.65 -18.50 19.94
C GLY A 594 -5.09 -17.93 18.59
N TRP A 595 -4.17 -17.96 17.62
CA TRP A 595 -4.41 -17.48 16.27
C TRP A 595 -3.52 -18.22 15.27
N GLU A 596 -3.97 -18.27 14.01
CA GLU A 596 -3.22 -18.89 12.91
C GLU A 596 -2.25 -17.89 12.27
N ARG A 597 -1.01 -18.34 12.04
CA ARG A 597 0.00 -17.54 11.33
C ARG A 597 -0.46 -17.21 9.92
N TYR A 598 -0.10 -16.03 9.45
CA TYR A 598 -0.31 -15.63 8.08
C TYR A 598 0.32 -16.64 7.11
N ARG A 599 -0.46 -17.05 6.10
CA ARG A 599 0.01 -17.91 5.01
C ARG A 599 -0.34 -17.24 3.70
N GLU A 600 0.70 -16.86 2.97
CA GLU A 600 0.56 -16.21 1.66
C GLU A 600 -0.24 -17.04 0.64
N ALA A 601 -0.21 -18.37 0.74
CA ALA A 601 -0.97 -19.25 -0.14
C ALA A 601 -2.49 -19.02 -0.07
N ASP A 602 -3.00 -18.66 1.11
CA ASP A 602 -4.44 -18.46 1.35
C ASP A 602 -4.91 -17.14 0.70
N GLU A 603 -3.98 -16.19 0.49
CA GLU A 603 -4.24 -14.90 -0.17
C GLU A 603 -3.92 -14.90 -1.68
N LYS A 604 -3.67 -16.07 -2.30
CA LYS A 604 -3.25 -16.17 -3.72
C LYS A 604 -4.11 -15.33 -4.68
N THR A 605 -5.44 -15.43 -4.56
CA THR A 605 -6.37 -14.70 -5.43
C THR A 605 -6.29 -13.19 -5.23
N PHE A 606 -6.15 -12.74 -3.98
CA PHE A 606 -5.99 -11.34 -3.62
C PHE A 606 -4.66 -10.80 -4.14
N LEU A 607 -3.54 -11.50 -3.86
CA LEU A 607 -2.20 -11.07 -4.24
C LEU A 607 -2.01 -11.00 -5.77
N LYS A 608 -2.64 -11.89 -6.55
CA LYS A 608 -2.68 -11.76 -8.01
C LYS A 608 -3.38 -10.48 -8.50
N LYS A 609 -4.48 -10.09 -7.85
CA LYS A 609 -5.19 -8.83 -8.17
C LYS A 609 -4.35 -7.62 -7.75
N MET A 610 -3.71 -7.70 -6.58
CA MET A 610 -2.81 -6.68 -6.08
C MET A 610 -1.61 -6.47 -7.03
N ALA A 611 -0.95 -7.55 -7.46
CA ALA A 611 0.14 -7.48 -8.42
C ALA A 611 -0.27 -6.79 -9.73
N ARG A 612 -1.43 -7.14 -10.30
CA ARG A 612 -1.97 -6.46 -11.50
C ARG A 612 -2.27 -4.99 -11.26
N THR A 613 -2.71 -4.64 -10.05
CA THR A 613 -2.98 -3.24 -9.66
C THR A 613 -1.68 -2.45 -9.60
N ALA A 614 -0.63 -2.97 -8.95
CA ALA A 614 0.68 -2.34 -8.91
C ALA A 614 1.31 -2.22 -10.31
N VAL A 615 1.16 -3.23 -11.16
CA VAL A 615 1.60 -3.18 -12.56
C VAL A 615 0.92 -2.04 -13.32
N ALA A 616 -0.40 -1.86 -13.17
CA ALA A 616 -1.13 -0.78 -13.81
C ALA A 616 -0.65 0.60 -13.33
N ASP A 617 -0.41 0.77 -12.03
CA ASP A 617 0.14 2.00 -11.47
C ASP A 617 1.55 2.30 -12.01
N VAL A 618 2.41 1.29 -12.13
CA VAL A 618 3.75 1.46 -12.72
C VAL A 618 3.67 1.83 -14.21
N LYS A 619 2.68 1.31 -14.96
CA LYS A 619 2.46 1.77 -16.36
C LYS A 619 2.15 3.28 -16.40
N VAL A 620 1.36 3.78 -15.45
CA VAL A 620 1.08 5.23 -15.34
C VAL A 620 2.36 5.99 -15.01
N LEU A 621 3.14 5.55 -14.01
CA LEU A 621 4.42 6.18 -13.65
C LEU A 621 5.37 6.27 -14.85
N VAL A 622 5.53 5.17 -15.60
CA VAL A 622 6.41 5.14 -16.77
C VAL A 622 5.92 6.06 -17.88
N SER A 623 4.61 6.26 -18.03
CA SER A 623 4.07 7.20 -19.03
C SER A 623 4.29 8.67 -18.68
N GLU A 624 4.58 8.98 -17.40
CA GLU A 624 4.87 10.33 -16.92
C GLU A 624 6.38 10.67 -16.98
N ILE A 625 7.26 9.67 -17.23
CA ILE A 625 8.73 9.76 -17.33
C ILE A 625 9.21 10.01 -18.77
#